data_AF-A0A091J7K3-F1
#
_entry.id   AF-A0A091J7K3-F1
#
_cell.length_a   1.000
_cell.length_b   1.000
_cell.length_c   1.000
_cell.angle_alpha   90.00
_cell.angle_beta   90.00
_cell.angle_gamma   90.00
#
_symmetry.space_group_name_H-M   'P 1'
#
loop_
_entity.id
_entity.type
_entity.pdbx_description
1 polymer ?
#
loop_
_entity_poly.entity_id
_entity_poly.type
_entity_poly.pdbx_seq_one_letter_code
_entity_poly.pdbx_strand_id
1 'polypeptide(L)'
;QAALTQTPSVLSVKPGDTVTITCSGIDSGYAVGWDQQKGPGRAPVTVIYWDNSRPSNIPSRFSGSASGSTGTLTITEVQAEDEAVYFCGNWDGS
;
A
#
# COMPACT_ATOMS: atom_id res chain seq x y z
N GLN A 1 -2.58 -4.87 20.85
CA GLN A 1 -2.18 -4.38 19.51
C GLN A 1 -2.31 -5.55 18.55
N ALA A 2 -3.30 -5.53 17.66
CA ALA A 2 -3.35 -6.54 16.60
C ALA A 2 -2.16 -6.30 15.66
N ALA A 3 -1.39 -7.33 15.35
CA ALA A 3 -0.30 -7.22 14.40
C ALA A 3 -0.88 -7.17 12.98
N LEU A 4 -0.57 -6.12 12.22
CA LEU A 4 -0.90 -6.06 10.79
C LEU A 4 -0.12 -7.15 10.04
N THR A 5 -0.79 -7.78 9.09
CA THR A 5 -0.19 -8.81 8.24
C THR A 5 -0.33 -8.41 6.78
N GLN A 6 0.75 -8.53 6.01
CA GLN A 6 0.77 -8.21 4.58
C GLN A 6 1.02 -9.45 3.74
N THR A 7 0.22 -9.61 2.69
CA THR A 7 0.34 -10.73 1.73
C THR A 7 0.25 -10.22 0.30
N PRO A 8 1.16 -10.63 -0.59
CA PRO A 8 2.32 -11.49 -0.34
C PRO A 8 3.45 -10.72 0.37
N SER A 9 4.34 -11.44 1.05
CA SER A 9 5.51 -10.83 1.70
C SER A 9 6.59 -10.41 0.69
N VAL A 10 6.72 -11.15 -0.42
CA VAL A 10 7.64 -10.86 -1.52
C VAL A 10 6.93 -11.20 -2.83
N LEU A 11 7.10 -10.33 -3.83
CA LEU A 11 6.57 -10.50 -5.18
C LEU A 11 7.67 -10.23 -6.20
N SER A 12 7.71 -11.05 -7.24
CA SER A 12 8.53 -10.79 -8.44
C SER A 12 7.58 -10.70 -9.62
N VAL A 13 7.57 -9.53 -10.28
CA VAL A 13 6.63 -9.20 -11.35
C VAL A 13 7.34 -8.55 -12.52
N LYS A 14 6.71 -8.59 -13.69
CA LYS A 14 7.25 -7.97 -14.91
C LYS A 14 6.65 -6.58 -15.11
N PRO A 15 7.39 -5.68 -15.77
CA PRO A 15 6.82 -4.42 -16.20
C PRO A 15 5.55 -4.63 -17.03
N GLY A 16 4.50 -3.87 -16.73
CA GLY A 16 3.17 -3.99 -17.35
C GLY A 16 2.19 -4.89 -16.58
N ASP A 17 2.67 -5.71 -15.63
CA ASP A 17 1.78 -6.55 -14.80
C ASP A 17 0.90 -5.68 -13.88
N THR A 18 -0.18 -6.30 -13.38
CA THR A 18 -0.97 -5.74 -12.27
C THR A 18 -0.72 -6.54 -11.01
N VAL A 19 -0.41 -5.86 -9.92
CA VAL A 19 -0.19 -6.48 -8.61
C VAL A 19 -1.20 -6.00 -7.59
N THR A 20 -1.50 -6.85 -6.63
CA THR A 20 -2.32 -6.50 -5.47
C THR A 20 -1.63 -7.00 -4.20
N ILE A 21 -1.49 -6.11 -3.23
CA ILE A 21 -0.96 -6.38 -1.89
C ILE A 21 -2.13 -6.21 -0.93
N THR A 22 -2.31 -7.19 -0.06
CA THR A 22 -3.37 -7.20 0.95
C THR A 22 -2.77 -6.94 2.32
N CYS A 23 -3.44 -6.11 3.11
CA CYS A 23 -3.17 -5.83 4.52
C CYS A 23 -4.35 -6.30 5.36
N SER A 24 -4.12 -7.16 6.34
CA SER A 24 -5.17 -7.68 7.22
C SER A 24 -4.86 -7.39 8.69
N GLY A 25 -5.92 -7.26 9.49
CA GLY A 25 -5.83 -6.88 10.90
C GLY A 25 -5.96 -5.38 11.14
N ILE A 26 -6.43 -4.63 10.15
CA ILE A 26 -6.78 -3.21 10.31
C ILE A 26 -7.88 -3.12 11.35
N ASP A 27 -7.74 -2.17 12.27
CA ASP A 27 -8.75 -1.96 13.28
C ASP A 27 -9.98 -1.29 12.64
N SER A 28 -11.16 -1.84 12.91
CA SER A 28 -12.43 -1.50 12.22
C SER A 28 -12.84 -0.02 12.31
N GLY A 29 -12.24 0.75 13.22
CA GLY A 29 -12.45 2.19 13.33
C GLY A 29 -11.44 3.07 12.58
N TYR A 30 -10.45 2.47 11.92
CA TYR A 30 -9.34 3.17 11.27
C TYR A 30 -9.32 2.90 9.77
N ALA A 31 -8.88 3.90 9.02
CA ALA A 31 -8.56 3.72 7.62
C ALA A 31 -7.20 3.03 7.46
N VAL A 32 -6.94 2.45 6.30
CA VAL A 32 -5.61 1.96 5.92
C VAL A 32 -4.85 3.03 5.13
N GLY A 33 -3.58 3.19 5.47
CA GLY A 33 -2.59 3.92 4.67
C GLY A 33 -1.56 2.96 4.08
N TRP A 34 -0.94 3.37 2.97
CA TRP A 34 0.12 2.65 2.28
C TRP A 34 1.30 3.56 1.99
N ASP A 35 2.49 3.12 2.38
CA ASP A 35 3.75 3.81 2.14
C ASP A 35 4.69 2.96 1.28
N GLN A 36 5.41 3.62 0.36
CA GLN A 36 6.45 3.05 -0.48
C GLN A 36 7.84 3.47 0.05
N GLN A 37 8.73 2.50 0.26
CA GLN A 37 10.13 2.73 0.60
C GLN A 37 11.05 2.11 -0.44
N LYS A 38 11.74 2.96 -1.21
CA LYS A 38 12.66 2.53 -2.30
C LYS A 38 14.00 1.93 -1.84
N GLY A 39 14.14 1.62 -0.55
CA GLY A 39 15.33 0.97 0.00
C GLY A 39 15.68 1.42 1.41
N PRO A 40 16.59 0.69 2.08
CA PRO A 40 17.02 0.99 3.44
C PRO A 40 17.55 2.42 3.58
N GLY A 41 17.15 3.12 4.65
CA GLY A 41 17.58 4.49 4.93
C GLY A 41 16.90 5.57 4.08
N ARG A 42 16.02 5.22 3.13
CA ARG A 42 15.17 6.19 2.44
C ARG A 42 13.88 6.43 3.23
N ALA A 43 13.44 7.68 3.27
CA ALA A 43 12.15 8.03 3.86
C ALA A 43 11.01 7.34 3.10
N PRO A 44 10.05 6.71 3.80
CA PRO A 44 8.82 6.23 3.17
C PRO A 44 8.03 7.39 2.54
N VAL A 45 7.38 7.11 1.42
CA VAL A 45 6.49 8.04 0.72
C VAL A 45 5.09 7.44 0.69
N THR A 46 4.11 8.17 1.20
CA THR A 46 2.71 7.74 1.18
C THR A 46 2.20 7.67 -0.26
N VAL A 47 1.68 6.51 -0.65
CA VAL A 47 1.10 6.26 -1.98
C VAL A 47 -0.42 6.22 -1.95
N ILE A 48 -1.02 5.78 -0.82
CA ILE A 48 -2.46 5.83 -0.56
C ILE A 48 -2.67 6.20 0.91
N TYR A 49 -3.63 7.08 1.19
CA TYR A 49 -4.12 7.40 2.52
C TYR A 49 -5.65 7.28 2.55
N TRP A 50 -6.24 7.22 3.74
CA TRP A 50 -7.71 7.16 3.91
C TRP A 50 -8.38 6.13 2.98
N ASP A 51 -7.89 4.89 3.03
CA ASP A 51 -8.36 3.71 2.29
C ASP A 51 -8.14 3.73 0.77
N ASN A 52 -8.45 4.83 0.10
CA ASN A 52 -8.46 4.94 -1.35
C ASN A 52 -7.97 6.29 -1.90
N SER A 53 -7.63 7.24 -1.03
CA SER A 53 -7.19 8.57 -1.45
C SER A 53 -5.73 8.53 -1.86
N ARG A 54 -5.45 9.00 -3.07
CA ARG A 54 -4.09 9.01 -3.64
C ARG A 54 -3.57 10.45 -3.69
N PRO A 55 -2.37 10.74 -3.17
CA PRO A 55 -1.77 12.06 -3.32
C PRO A 55 -1.60 12.44 -4.80
N SER A 56 -1.72 13.73 -5.13
CA SER A 56 -1.76 14.21 -6.52
C SER A 56 -0.46 13.98 -7.30
N ASN A 57 0.67 13.83 -6.60
CA ASN A 57 1.98 13.54 -7.18
C ASN A 57 2.24 12.03 -7.36
N ILE A 58 1.31 11.17 -6.95
CA ILE A 58 1.42 9.71 -7.11
C ILE A 58 0.70 9.28 -8.39
N PRO A 59 1.34 8.45 -9.26
CA PRO A 59 0.78 8.05 -10.53
C PRO A 59 -0.59 7.38 -10.45
N SER A 60 -1.43 7.58 -11.46
CA SER A 60 -2.82 7.08 -11.48
C SER A 60 -2.97 5.57 -11.42
N ARG A 61 -1.88 4.84 -11.69
CA ARG A 61 -1.80 3.38 -11.64
C ARG A 61 -1.85 2.77 -10.24
N PHE A 62 -1.65 3.58 -9.19
CA PHE A 62 -1.78 3.15 -7.79
C PHE A 62 -3.23 3.32 -7.32
N SER A 63 -3.84 2.34 -6.68
CA SER A 63 -5.16 2.48 -6.09
C SER A 63 -5.27 1.69 -4.80
N GLY A 64 -6.02 2.21 -3.82
CA GLY A 64 -6.33 1.48 -2.60
C GLY A 64 -7.81 1.20 -2.43
N SER A 65 -8.12 0.19 -1.63
CA SER A 65 -9.47 -0.05 -1.14
C SER A 65 -9.43 -0.71 0.25
N ALA A 66 -10.53 -0.63 0.99
CA ALA A 66 -10.67 -1.30 2.28
C ALA A 66 -12.07 -1.91 2.43
N SER A 67 -12.14 -3.02 3.14
CA SER A 67 -13.36 -3.72 3.50
C SER A 67 -13.17 -4.46 4.83
N GLY A 68 -13.93 -4.06 5.86
CA GLY A 68 -13.79 -4.61 7.20
C GLY A 68 -12.37 -4.37 7.74
N SER A 69 -11.71 -5.43 8.20
CA SER A 69 -10.33 -5.39 8.73
C SER A 69 -9.25 -5.64 7.66
N THR A 70 -9.61 -5.52 6.38
CA THR A 70 -8.72 -5.81 5.25
C THR A 70 -8.64 -4.64 4.28
N GLY A 71 -7.42 -4.26 3.92
CA GLY A 71 -7.10 -3.22 2.97
C GLY A 71 -6.31 -3.80 1.80
N THR A 72 -6.40 -3.20 0.62
CA THR A 72 -5.63 -3.60 -0.55
C THR A 72 -4.95 -2.39 -1.18
N LEU A 73 -3.76 -2.62 -1.72
CA LEU A 73 -3.06 -1.75 -2.64
C LEU A 73 -2.94 -2.47 -3.96
N THR A 74 -3.45 -1.87 -5.02
CA THR A 74 -3.31 -2.36 -6.40
C THR A 74 -2.43 -1.39 -7.18
N ILE A 75 -1.47 -1.95 -7.92
CA ILE A 75 -0.61 -1.21 -8.84
C ILE A 75 -0.81 -1.83 -10.21
N THR A 76 -1.45 -1.12 -11.12
CA THR A 76 -1.59 -1.54 -12.52
C THR A 76 -0.36 -1.11 -13.32
N GLU A 77 -0.09 -1.75 -14.45
CA GLU A 77 0.97 -1.33 -15.38
C GLU A 77 2.32 -1.08 -14.66
N VAL A 78 2.72 -2.02 -13.79
CA VAL A 78 3.91 -1.89 -12.94
C VAL A 78 5.13 -1.45 -13.75
N GLN A 79 5.92 -0.53 -13.20
CA GLN A 79 7.12 0.01 -13.83
C GLN A 79 8.36 -0.29 -12.97
N ALA A 80 9.56 -0.14 -13.55
CA ALA A 80 10.81 -0.46 -12.85
C ALA A 80 11.00 0.41 -11.59
N GLU A 81 10.51 1.65 -11.61
CA GLU A 81 10.54 2.57 -10.47
C GLU A 81 9.62 2.19 -9.31
N ASP A 82 8.72 1.22 -9.51
CA ASP A 82 7.80 0.71 -8.50
C ASP A 82 8.43 -0.40 -7.64
N GLU A 83 9.67 -0.82 -7.96
CA GLU A 83 10.45 -1.73 -7.12
C GLU A 83 10.77 -1.07 -5.77
N ALA A 84 10.12 -1.56 -4.71
CA ALA A 84 10.20 -1.00 -3.38
C ALA A 84 9.64 -1.98 -2.34
N VAL A 85 9.85 -1.67 -1.07
CA VAL A 85 9.09 -2.26 0.03
C VAL A 85 7.84 -1.41 0.26
N TYR A 86 6.69 -2.07 0.37
CA TYR A 86 5.41 -1.42 0.64
C TYR A 86 4.93 -1.79 2.04
N PHE A 87 4.52 -0.80 2.82
CA PHE A 87 4.03 -0.98 4.18
C PHE A 87 2.58 -0.50 4.27
N CYS A 88 1.74 -1.25 4.96
CA CYS A 88 0.43 -0.77 5.37
C CYS A 88 0.44 -0.35 6.84
N GLY A 89 -0.44 0.59 7.19
CA GLY A 89 -0.64 1.04 8.56
C GLY A 89 -2.10 1.40 8.82
N ASN A 90 -2.51 1.33 10.08
CA ASN A 90 -3.72 2.04 10.50
C ASN A 90 -3.41 3.53 10.39
N TRP A 91 -4.25 4.26 9.67
CA TRP A 91 -4.18 5.71 9.58
C TRP A 91 -5.10 6.30 10.63
N ASP A 92 -4.52 6.90 11.67
CA ASP A 92 -5.26 7.76 12.57
C ASP A 92 -5.15 9.21 12.06
N GLY A 93 -6.27 9.91 12.02
CA GLY A 93 -6.32 11.30 11.54
C GLY A 93 -5.86 12.33 12.58
N SER A 94 -5.07 11.94 13.60
CA SER A 94 -4.74 12.76 14.77
C SER A 94 -3.40 13.48 14.64
#